data_AF-A0A1Y1WYC0-F1
#
_entry.id   AF-A0A1Y1WYC0-F1
#
_cell.length_a   1.000
_cell.length_b   1.000
_cell.length_c   1.000
_cell.angle_alpha   90.00
_cell.angle_beta   90.00
_cell.angle_gamma   90.00
#
_symmetry.space_group_name_H-M   'P 1'
#
loop_
_entity.id
_entity.type
_entity.pdbx_description
1 polymer ?
#
loop_
_entity_poly.entity_id
_entity_poly.type
_entity_poly.pdbx_seq_one_letter_code
_entity_poly.pdbx_strand_id
1 'polypeptide(L)'
;MLKPKIISEILNQVLSTSINTALLFSQEGSLLSYATNKYNNIGSPVLVSLKDPSEPSKMIAAISSNVWSVYKNNCSLWFNQQNQNQQNQDDTLNMIFLDCEEGKVIISQAGKLLVALVGNNNTEIGLLKIKMNTLVNYFNNSLQYMGADN
;
A
#
# COMPACT_ATOMS: atom_id res chain seq x y z
N MET A 1 -14.90 -12.20 -11.27
CA MET A 1 -14.71 -11.90 -9.83
C MET A 1 -13.34 -12.38 -9.38
N LEU A 2 -12.47 -11.48 -8.90
CA LEU A 2 -11.22 -11.88 -8.24
C LEU A 2 -11.56 -12.67 -6.96
N LYS A 3 -11.03 -13.88 -6.81
CA LYS A 3 -11.25 -14.70 -5.61
C LYS A 3 -10.42 -14.12 -4.45
N PRO A 4 -11.00 -13.81 -3.29
CA PRO A 4 -10.27 -13.23 -2.16
C PRO A 4 -9.02 -14.03 -1.74
N LYS A 5 -9.08 -15.37 -1.86
CA LYS A 5 -7.94 -16.27 -1.59
C LYS A 5 -6.73 -15.99 -2.48
N ILE A 6 -6.96 -15.70 -3.76
CA ILE A 6 -5.88 -15.44 -4.73
C ILE A 6 -5.19 -14.11 -4.39
N ILE A 7 -5.93 -13.10 -3.92
CA ILE A 7 -5.34 -11.81 -3.52
C ILE A 7 -4.38 -11.99 -2.35
N SER A 8 -4.79 -12.74 -1.31
CA SER A 8 -3.91 -13.02 -0.18
C SER A 8 -2.67 -13.83 -0.60
N GLU A 9 -2.80 -14.76 -1.54
CA GLU A 9 -1.66 -15.50 -2.11
C GLU A 9 -0.70 -14.58 -2.86
N ILE A 10 -1.20 -13.64 -3.67
CA ILE A 10 -0.36 -12.65 -4.36
C ILE A 10 0.36 -11.74 -3.36
N LEU A 11 -0.36 -11.24 -2.35
CA LEU A 11 0.23 -10.41 -1.30
C LEU A 11 1.33 -11.17 -0.54
N ASN A 12 1.13 -12.48 -0.30
CA ASN A 12 2.14 -13.34 0.32
C ASN A 12 3.42 -13.45 -0.52
N GLN A 13 3.34 -13.42 -1.85
CA GLN A 13 4.53 -13.50 -2.73
C GLN A 13 5.45 -12.27 -2.61
N VAL A 14 4.91 -11.14 -2.14
CA VAL A 14 5.69 -9.91 -1.95
C VAL A 14 6.46 -9.93 -0.63
N LEU A 15 6.06 -10.78 0.32
CA LEU A 15 6.77 -10.94 1.58
C LEU A 15 8.19 -11.46 1.38
N SER A 16 9.07 -11.14 2.33
CA SER A 16 10.45 -11.62 2.36
C SER A 16 10.99 -11.56 3.78
N THR A 17 12.28 -11.84 3.97
CA THR A 17 12.93 -11.70 5.28
C THR A 17 12.85 -10.28 5.83
N SER A 18 12.90 -9.27 4.96
CA SER A 18 12.84 -7.85 5.34
C SER A 18 11.45 -7.22 5.18
N ILE A 19 10.59 -7.74 4.30
CA ILE A 19 9.22 -7.24 4.09
C ILE A 19 8.23 -8.17 4.78
N ASN A 20 7.61 -7.67 5.84
CA ASN A 20 6.89 -8.48 6.81
C ASN A 20 5.39 -8.50 6.55
N THR A 21 4.85 -7.40 6.02
CA THR A 21 3.40 -7.25 5.82
C THR A 21 3.11 -6.58 4.47
N ALA A 22 2.06 -7.06 3.80
CA ALA A 22 1.51 -6.49 2.58
C ALA A 22 -0.01 -6.34 2.73
N LEU A 23 -0.55 -5.20 2.32
CA LEU A 23 -1.92 -4.77 2.57
C LEU A 23 -2.57 -4.29 1.27
N LEU A 24 -3.82 -4.66 1.07
CA LEU A 24 -4.73 -4.09 0.07
C LEU A 24 -5.96 -3.54 0.79
N PHE A 25 -6.27 -2.27 0.58
CA PHE A 25 -7.33 -1.56 1.31
C PHE A 25 -7.99 -0.48 0.45
N SER A 26 -9.15 0.00 0.90
CA SER A 26 -9.90 1.07 0.23
C SER A 26 -9.29 2.45 0.51
N GLN A 27 -9.71 3.49 -0.23
CA GLN A 27 -9.24 4.88 0.00
C GLN A 27 -9.74 5.48 1.32
N GLU A 28 -10.71 4.83 1.95
CA GLU A 28 -11.24 5.15 3.28
C GLU A 28 -10.53 4.38 4.39
N GLY A 29 -9.54 3.55 4.06
CA GLY A 29 -8.76 2.79 5.05
C GLY A 29 -9.37 1.45 5.47
N SER A 30 -10.44 0.99 4.80
CA SER A 30 -11.02 -0.32 5.06
C SER A 30 -10.15 -1.43 4.50
N LEU A 31 -9.66 -2.32 5.36
CA LEU A 31 -8.81 -3.44 4.96
C LEU A 31 -9.60 -4.47 4.13
N LEU A 32 -9.10 -4.80 2.94
CA LEU A 32 -9.73 -5.78 2.03
C LEU A 32 -8.99 -7.13 2.07
N SER A 33 -7.67 -7.10 2.05
CA SER A 33 -6.83 -8.29 2.15
C SER A 33 -5.47 -7.94 2.73
N TYR A 34 -4.86 -8.90 3.41
CA TYR A 34 -3.51 -8.76 3.94
C TYR A 34 -2.75 -10.07 3.87
N ALA A 35 -1.43 -9.94 3.90
CA ALA A 35 -0.47 -11.01 4.09
C ALA A 35 0.54 -10.53 5.12
N THR A 36 0.87 -11.37 6.10
CA THR A 36 1.88 -11.04 7.11
C THR A 36 2.67 -12.27 7.51
N ASN A 37 3.97 -12.10 7.71
CA ASN A 37 4.83 -13.18 8.17
C ASN A 37 4.71 -13.33 9.70
N LYS A 38 4.09 -14.43 10.13
CA LYS A 38 3.85 -14.75 11.56
C LYS A 38 5.12 -14.79 12.41
N TYR A 39 6.29 -15.01 11.78
CA TYR A 39 7.57 -15.19 12.47
C TYR A 39 8.41 -13.92 12.55
N ASN A 40 8.00 -12.85 11.84
CA ASN A 40 8.75 -11.60 11.80
C ASN A 40 7.98 -10.49 12.52
N ASN A 41 7.48 -10.79 13.72
CA ASN A 41 6.95 -9.83 14.70
C ASN A 41 8.08 -8.92 15.25
N ILE A 42 8.90 -8.36 14.38
CA ILE A 42 10.05 -7.57 14.77
C ILE A 42 9.68 -6.12 14.53
N GLY A 43 9.42 -5.42 15.63
CA GLY A 43 9.40 -3.96 15.67
C GLY A 43 8.57 -3.38 16.81
N SER A 44 7.42 -3.98 17.15
CA SER A 44 6.59 -3.43 18.22
C SER A 44 5.96 -4.51 19.12
N PRO A 45 6.30 -4.56 20.42
CA PRO A 45 5.63 -5.39 21.42
C PRO A 45 4.10 -5.18 21.46
N VAL A 46 3.64 -4.00 21.03
CA VAL A 46 2.22 -3.61 21.01
C VAL A 46 1.41 -4.43 19.99
N LEU A 47 2.00 -4.78 18.84
CA LEU A 47 1.29 -5.48 17.78
C LEU A 47 1.18 -7.00 18.02
N VAL A 48 2.00 -7.55 18.92
CA VAL A 48 2.02 -8.98 19.28
C VAL A 48 0.96 -9.34 20.32
N SER A 49 0.41 -8.34 21.04
CA SER A 49 -0.52 -8.53 22.15
C SER A 49 -2.01 -8.57 21.73
N LEU A 50 -2.30 -8.47 20.43
CA LEU A 50 -3.68 -8.31 19.95
C LEU A 50 -4.38 -9.67 19.80
N LYS A 51 -5.61 -9.76 20.33
CA LYS A 51 -6.44 -10.97 20.29
C LYS A 51 -6.81 -11.42 18.87
N ASP A 52 -6.87 -10.47 17.93
CA ASP A 52 -7.16 -10.72 16.52
C ASP A 52 -5.89 -10.41 15.69
N PRO A 53 -5.35 -11.39 14.93
CA PRO A 53 -4.12 -11.21 14.14
C PRO A 53 -4.28 -10.19 13.00
N SER A 54 -5.50 -9.78 12.66
CA SER A 54 -5.77 -8.77 11.63
C SER A 54 -5.78 -7.33 12.15
N GLU A 55 -5.85 -7.11 13.47
CA GLU A 55 -5.91 -5.77 14.08
C GLU A 55 -4.73 -4.85 13.70
N PRO A 56 -3.46 -5.30 13.77
CA PRO A 56 -2.33 -4.51 13.25
C PRO A 56 -2.54 -4.04 11.82
N SER A 57 -3.00 -4.95 10.96
CA SER A 57 -3.18 -4.70 9.53
C SER A 57 -4.29 -3.68 9.27
N LYS A 58 -5.38 -3.72 10.04
CA LYS A 58 -6.47 -2.73 9.97
C LYS A 58 -5.98 -1.35 10.39
N MET A 59 -5.21 -1.26 11.48
CA MET A 59 -4.64 0.02 11.94
C MET A 59 -3.69 0.62 10.91
N ILE A 60 -2.76 -0.18 10.37
CA ILE A 60 -1.81 0.29 9.35
C ILE A 60 -2.54 0.75 8.10
N ALA A 61 -3.59 0.04 7.65
CA ALA A 61 -4.40 0.45 6.51
C ALA A 61 -5.09 1.80 6.75
N ALA A 62 -5.75 1.99 7.91
CA ALA A 62 -6.42 3.23 8.25
C ALA A 62 -5.46 4.44 8.29
N ILE A 63 -4.31 4.28 8.95
CA ILE A 63 -3.28 5.32 9.04
C ILE A 63 -2.71 5.62 7.65
N SER A 64 -2.36 4.59 6.88
CA SER A 64 -1.81 4.73 5.52
C SER A 64 -2.79 5.47 4.60
N SER A 65 -4.09 5.20 4.72
CA SER A 65 -5.13 5.87 3.94
C SER A 65 -5.25 7.36 4.28
N ASN A 66 -5.16 7.70 5.57
CA ASN A 66 -5.16 9.08 6.01
C ASN A 66 -3.92 9.84 5.52
N VAL A 67 -2.74 9.23 5.62
CA VAL A 67 -1.51 9.81 5.08
C VAL A 67 -1.65 10.04 3.57
N TRP A 68 -2.08 9.03 2.82
CA TRP A 68 -2.27 9.13 1.38
C TRP A 68 -3.23 10.26 0.98
N SER A 69 -4.40 10.34 1.63
CA SER A 69 -5.42 11.34 1.28
C SER A 69 -4.95 12.77 1.53
N VAL A 70 -4.26 13.02 2.64
CA VAL A 70 -3.67 14.34 2.94
C VAL A 70 -2.69 14.76 1.86
N TYR A 71 -1.75 13.89 1.48
CA TYR A 71 -0.77 14.22 0.44
C TYR A 71 -1.40 14.34 -0.94
N LYS A 72 -2.32 13.44 -1.31
CA LYS A 72 -3.01 13.49 -2.61
C LYS A 72 -3.80 14.78 -2.80
N ASN A 73 -4.55 15.19 -1.78
CA ASN A 73 -5.37 16.41 -1.83
C ASN A 73 -4.52 17.69 -1.83
N ASN A 74 -3.39 17.70 -1.12
CA ASN A 74 -2.50 18.85 -1.09
C ASN A 74 -1.62 18.95 -2.34
N CYS A 75 -1.17 17.82 -2.90
CA CYS A 75 -0.39 17.79 -4.13
C CYS A 75 -1.20 18.33 -5.33
N SER A 76 -2.46 17.93 -5.47
CA SER A 76 -3.30 18.40 -6.58
C SER A 76 -3.47 19.93 -6.56
N LEU A 77 -3.55 20.54 -5.37
CA LEU A 77 -3.59 21.99 -5.23
C LEU A 77 -2.29 22.68 -5.69
N TRP A 78 -1.14 22.07 -5.42
CA TRP A 78 0.16 22.66 -5.76
C TRP A 78 0.47 22.59 -7.26
N PHE A 79 0.19 21.46 -7.90
CA PHE A 79 0.43 21.28 -9.33
C PHE A 79 -0.57 22.07 -10.20
N ASN A 80 -1.83 22.16 -9.78
CA ASN A 80 -2.86 22.91 -10.52
C ASN A 80 -2.63 24.44 -10.50
N GLN A 81 -1.89 24.97 -9.51
CA GLN A 81 -1.58 26.40 -9.45
C GLN A 81 -0.49 26.84 -10.44
N GLN A 82 0.41 25.95 -10.84
CA GLN A 82 1.52 26.29 -11.75
C GLN A 82 1.23 26.01 -13.23
N ASN A 83 0.29 25.11 -13.54
CA ASN A 83 0.01 24.66 -14.90
C ASN A 83 -1.25 25.30 -15.53
N GLN A 84 -1.36 26.64 -15.54
CA GLN A 84 -2.41 27.30 -16.34
C GLN A 84 -2.16 27.21 -17.86
N ASN A 85 -0.97 26.81 -18.32
CA ASN A 85 -0.58 26.86 -19.73
C ASN A 85 -0.08 25.55 -20.35
N GLN A 86 -0.10 24.40 -19.64
CA GLN A 86 0.34 23.12 -20.22
C GLN A 86 -0.69 22.02 -19.98
N GLN A 87 -1.45 21.73 -21.04
CA GLN A 87 -2.23 20.50 -21.16
C GLN A 87 -1.24 19.31 -21.28
N ASN A 88 -1.51 18.23 -20.55
CA ASN A 88 -1.06 16.84 -20.80
C ASN A 88 -0.03 16.18 -19.85
N GLN A 89 -0.04 16.48 -18.55
CA GLN A 89 0.41 15.47 -17.58
C GLN A 89 -0.35 15.59 -16.26
N ASP A 90 -1.10 14.53 -15.92
CA ASP A 90 -1.71 14.37 -14.60
C ASP A 90 -0.58 14.10 -13.59
N ASP A 91 0.07 15.18 -13.12
CA ASP A 91 1.03 15.15 -12.00
C ASP A 91 0.30 14.74 -10.73
N THR A 92 0.14 13.43 -10.59
CA THR A 92 -0.60 12.77 -9.52
C THR A 92 0.36 12.09 -8.57
N LEU A 93 -0.04 12.01 -7.31
CA LEU A 93 0.71 11.30 -6.30
C LEU A 93 0.85 9.82 -6.71
N ASN A 94 2.09 9.41 -6.98
CA ASN A 94 2.39 8.04 -7.38
C ASN A 94 2.63 7.14 -6.17
N MET A 95 3.50 7.57 -5.24
CA MET A 95 3.98 6.73 -4.15
C MET A 95 4.46 7.56 -2.96
N ILE A 96 4.22 7.08 -1.74
CA ILE A 96 4.74 7.65 -0.50
C ILE A 96 5.71 6.65 0.14
N PHE A 97 6.87 7.14 0.58
CA PHE A 97 7.83 6.40 1.40
C PHE A 97 7.86 7.01 2.79
N LEU A 98 7.71 6.16 3.81
CA LEU A 98 7.82 6.53 5.22
C LEU A 98 8.96 5.72 5.82
N ASP A 99 9.99 6.40 6.31
CA ASP A 99 11.04 5.82 7.13
C ASP A 99 10.71 6.12 8.58
N CYS A 100 10.42 5.07 9.35
CA CYS A 100 9.97 5.15 10.73
C CYS A 100 11.09 4.66 11.66
N GLU A 101 10.93 4.91 12.96
CA GLU A 101 11.86 4.39 13.99
C GLU A 101 11.97 2.86 13.95
N GLU A 102 10.83 2.19 13.72
CA GLU A 102 10.69 0.73 13.70
C GLU A 102 10.10 0.23 12.37
N GLY A 103 10.84 0.50 11.29
CA GLY A 103 10.61 -0.07 9.97
C GLY A 103 10.35 0.98 8.91
N LYS A 104 9.97 0.50 7.73
CA LYS A 104 9.69 1.32 6.56
C LYS A 104 8.32 0.96 6.00
N VAL A 105 7.56 1.97 5.59
CA VAL A 105 6.26 1.80 4.96
C VAL A 105 6.27 2.46 3.59
N ILE A 106 5.75 1.77 2.60
CA ILE A 106 5.58 2.29 1.25
C ILE A 106 4.11 2.16 0.86
N ILE A 107 3.53 3.22 0.31
CA ILE A 107 2.11 3.31 -0.03
C ILE A 107 1.98 3.72 -1.49
N SER A 108 1.10 3.06 -2.24
CA SER A 108 0.84 3.36 -3.65
C SER A 108 -0.62 3.08 -4.02
N GLN A 109 -1.11 3.74 -5.06
CA GLN A 109 -2.45 3.51 -5.60
C GLN A 109 -2.45 2.41 -6.68
N ALA A 110 -3.41 1.48 -6.59
CA ALA A 110 -3.69 0.46 -7.61
C ALA A 110 -5.18 0.52 -8.00
N GLY A 111 -5.48 1.14 -9.14
CA GLY A 111 -6.84 1.44 -9.57
C GLY A 111 -7.56 2.34 -8.55
N LYS A 112 -8.69 1.87 -8.02
CA LYS A 112 -9.45 2.58 -6.96
C LYS A 112 -8.99 2.24 -5.54
N LEU A 113 -8.03 1.31 -5.39
CA LEU A 113 -7.57 0.80 -4.11
C LEU A 113 -6.17 1.34 -3.77
N LEU A 114 -5.78 1.16 -2.52
CA LEU A 114 -4.45 1.45 -2.01
C LEU A 114 -3.74 0.15 -1.62
N VAL A 115 -2.42 0.16 -1.82
CA VAL A 115 -1.52 -0.94 -1.47
C VAL A 115 -0.46 -0.38 -0.55
N ALA A 116 -0.17 -1.10 0.54
CA ALA A 116 0.95 -0.77 1.43
C ALA A 116 1.82 -2.00 1.68
N LEU A 117 3.14 -1.79 1.70
CA LEU A 117 4.11 -2.78 2.17
C LEU A 117 4.82 -2.24 3.40
N VAL A 118 5.02 -3.11 4.38
CA VAL A 118 5.72 -2.80 5.62
C VAL A 118 6.95 -3.69 5.71
N GLY A 119 8.12 -3.07 5.79
CA GLY A 119 9.39 -3.73 6.01
C GLY A 119 10.03 -3.34 7.35
N ASN A 120 10.98 -4.15 7.80
CA ASN A 120 11.81 -3.86 8.96
C ASN A 120 12.90 -2.80 8.64
N ASN A 121 13.68 -2.42 9.65
CA ASN A 121 14.73 -1.41 9.53
C ASN A 121 15.80 -1.73 8.46
N ASN A 122 16.06 -3.01 8.23
CA ASN A 122 17.04 -3.50 7.25
C ASN A 122 16.51 -3.49 5.81
N THR A 123 15.25 -3.12 5.60
CA THR A 123 14.66 -3.15 4.26
C THR A 123 15.20 -2.03 3.40
N GLU A 124 15.81 -2.40 2.28
CA GLU A 124 16.25 -1.43 1.29
C GLU A 124 15.04 -0.78 0.57
N ILE A 125 15.06 0.55 0.47
CA ILE A 125 13.99 1.32 -0.19
C ILE A 125 13.84 0.90 -1.66
N GLY A 126 14.94 0.59 -2.36
CA GLY A 126 14.92 0.10 -3.74
C GLY A 126 14.14 -1.21 -3.89
N LEU A 127 14.31 -2.14 -2.94
CA LEU A 127 13.59 -3.40 -2.90
C LEU A 127 12.09 -3.20 -2.65
N LEU A 128 11.73 -2.33 -1.71
CA LEU A 128 10.33 -1.95 -1.46
C LEU A 128 9.69 -1.34 -2.70
N LYS A 129 10.39 -0.41 -3.35
CA LYS A 129 9.91 0.27 -4.56
C LYS A 129 9.64 -0.71 -5.71
N ILE A 130 10.58 -1.61 -6.01
CA ILE A 130 10.41 -2.52 -7.15
C ILE A 130 9.30 -3.54 -6.91
N LYS A 131 9.19 -4.04 -5.68
CA LYS A 131 8.09 -4.94 -5.27
C LYS A 131 6.74 -4.24 -5.30
N MET A 132 6.65 -3.02 -4.80
CA MET A 132 5.43 -2.20 -4.87
C MET A 132 5.02 -1.96 -6.31
N ASN A 133 5.93 -1.50 -7.18
CA ASN A 133 5.63 -1.24 -8.58
C ASN A 133 5.14 -2.51 -9.30
N THR A 134 5.79 -3.64 -9.06
CA THR A 134 5.37 -4.93 -9.64
C THR A 134 3.97 -5.32 -9.20
N LEU A 135 3.67 -5.16 -7.91
CA LEU A 135 2.36 -5.48 -7.32
C LEU A 135 1.27 -4.55 -7.86
N VAL A 136 1.53 -3.24 -7.92
CA VAL A 136 0.61 -2.24 -8.47
C VAL A 136 0.33 -2.50 -9.94
N ASN A 137 1.35 -2.81 -10.75
CA ASN A 137 1.18 -3.15 -12.16
C ASN A 137 0.32 -4.41 -12.33
N TYR A 138 0.57 -5.45 -11.52
CA TYR A 138 -0.24 -6.67 -11.52
C TYR A 138 -1.71 -6.37 -11.19
N PHE A 139 -1.97 -5.58 -10.14
CA PHE A 139 -3.33 -5.22 -9.76
C PHE A 139 -4.00 -4.32 -10.78
N ASN A 140 -3.32 -3.32 -11.34
CA ASN A 140 -3.88 -2.47 -12.38
C ASN A 140 -4.31 -3.30 -13.59
N ASN A 141 -3.44 -4.20 -14.05
CA ASN A 141 -3.76 -5.10 -15.15
C ASN A 141 -4.95 -6.01 -14.81
N SER A 142 -4.97 -6.60 -13.61
CA SER A 142 -6.02 -7.53 -13.21
C SER A 142 -7.37 -6.86 -12.93
N LEU A 143 -7.36 -5.63 -12.42
CA LEU A 143 -8.56 -4.86 -12.06
C LEU A 143 -9.16 -4.12 -13.26
N GLN A 144 -8.37 -3.76 -14.28
CA GLN A 144 -8.90 -3.18 -15.53
C GLN A 144 -9.90 -4.12 -16.21
N TYR A 145 -9.67 -5.44 -16.19
CA TYR A 145 -10.60 -6.43 -16.71
C TYR A 145 -11.90 -6.58 -15.90
N MET A 146 -12.04 -5.91 -14.75
CA MET A 146 -13.24 -5.99 -13.92
C MET A 146 -14.13 -4.74 -13.98
N GLY A 147 -13.65 -3.64 -14.57
CA GLY A 147 -14.43 -2.41 -14.75
C GLY A 147 -15.17 -2.33 -16.10
N ALA A 148 -15.07 -3.36 -16.93
CA ALA A 148 -15.61 -3.38 -18.30
C ALA A 148 -16.90 -4.23 -18.45
N ASP A 149 -17.40 -4.82 -17.36
CA ASP A 149 -18.68 -5.53 -17.37
C ASP A 149 -19.78 -4.59 -16.83
N ASN A 150 -20.50 -3.97 -17.78
CA ASN A 150 -21.83 -3.33 -17.76
C ASN A 150 -22.48 -2.98 -16.41
#